data_AF-A0A960CZF3-F1
#
_entry.id   AF-A0A960CZF3-F1
#
_cell.length_a   1.000
_cell.length_b   1.000
_cell.length_c   1.000
_cell.angle_alpha   90.00
_cell.angle_beta   90.00
_cell.angle_gamma   90.00
#
_symmetry.space_group_name_H-M   'P 1'
#
loop_
_entity.id
_entity.type
_entity.pdbx_description
1 polymer ?
#
loop_
_entity_poly.entity_id
_entity_poly.type
_entity_poly.pdbx_seq_one_letter_code
_entity_poly.pdbx_strand_id
1 'polypeptide(L)'
;GGTVVVPAFAVGRAQTLLYYLWQLRSAGKLPDIPVYLDSPMAINASELLGTHRKDHRLTPEVYEGMCAMAAYTREADESRKISESPEPKIVISASGMA
;
A
#
# COMPACT_ATOMS: atom_id res chain seq x y z
N GLY A 1 -16.36 -1.57 12.79
CA GLY A 1 -15.34 -1.28 11.76
C GLY A 1 -15.20 -2.49 10.87
N GLY A 2 -14.64 -2.34 9.67
CA GLY A 2 -14.51 -3.45 8.73
C GLY A 2 -13.32 -3.26 7.80
N THR A 3 -13.10 -4.25 6.94
CA THR A 3 -12.01 -4.26 5.96
C THR A 3 -12.43 -3.54 4.69
N VAL A 4 -11.59 -2.63 4.20
CA VAL A 4 -11.71 -2.05 2.86
C VAL A 4 -10.69 -2.72 1.95
N VAL A 5 -11.16 -3.48 0.97
CA VAL A 5 -10.30 -4.08 -0.06
C VAL A 5 -10.35 -3.21 -1.29
N VAL A 6 -9.18 -2.75 -1.76
CA VAL A 6 -9.05 -1.90 -2.94
C VAL A 6 -8.26 -2.65 -4.01
N PRO A 7 -8.94 -3.19 -5.04
CA PRO A 7 -8.26 -3.77 -6.19
C PRO A 7 -7.59 -2.66 -7.00
N ALA A 8 -6.31 -2.83 -7.32
CA ALA A 8 -5.53 -1.87 -8.09
C ALA A 8 -4.59 -2.56 -9.08
N PHE A 9 -4.15 -1.84 -10.13
CA PHE A 9 -3.01 -2.32 -10.90
C PHE A 9 -1.74 -2.21 -10.06
N ALA A 10 -0.89 -3.24 -10.15
CA ALA A 10 0.35 -3.34 -9.37
C ALA A 10 1.31 -2.16 -9.63
N VAL A 11 1.32 -1.67 -10.87
CA VAL A 11 2.16 -0.55 -11.30
C VAL A 11 1.30 0.69 -11.50
N GLY A 12 1.70 1.80 -10.89
CA GLY A 12 1.02 3.10 -10.95
C GLY A 12 -0.09 3.25 -9.91
N ARG A 13 -1.21 2.51 -10.04
CA ARG A 13 -2.41 2.74 -9.21
C ARG A 13 -2.21 2.39 -7.74
N ALA A 14 -1.54 1.27 -7.44
CA ALA A 14 -1.22 0.91 -6.06
C ALA A 14 -0.36 1.98 -5.36
N GLN A 15 0.67 2.48 -6.03
CA GLN A 15 1.55 3.55 -5.51
C GLN A 15 0.78 4.87 -5.36
N THR A 16 -0.11 5.19 -6.30
CA THR A 16 -0.97 6.39 -6.21
C THR A 16 -1.91 6.32 -5.01
N LEU A 17 -2.47 5.14 -4.71
CA LEU A 17 -3.32 4.95 -3.53
C LEU A 17 -2.53 5.11 -2.23
N LEU A 18 -1.34 4.51 -2.14
CA LEU A 18 -0.43 4.72 -1.01
C LEU A 18 -0.13 6.22 -0.81
N TYR A 19 0.24 6.93 -1.88
CA TYR A 19 0.48 8.36 -1.82
C TYR A 19 -0.71 9.13 -1.21
N TYR A 20 -1.94 8.90 -1.68
CA TYR A 20 -3.10 9.60 -1.15
C TYR A 20 -3.45 9.21 0.29
N LEU A 21 -3.35 7.93 0.63
CA LEU A 21 -3.55 7.47 2.01
C LEU A 21 -2.52 8.13 2.96
N TRP A 22 -1.30 8.38 2.48
CA TRP A 22 -0.22 8.99 3.27
C TRP A 22 -0.51 10.47 3.48
N GLN A 23 -0.96 11.17 2.44
CA GLN A 23 -1.42 12.55 2.57
C GLN A 23 -2.58 12.68 3.57
N LEU A 24 -3.54 11.76 3.53
CA LEU A 24 -4.67 11.76 4.48
C LEU A 24 -4.21 11.50 5.91
N ARG A 25 -3.30 10.53 6.14
CA ARG A 25 -2.71 10.27 7.46
C ARG A 25 -1.91 11.46 7.98
N SER A 26 -1.08 12.04 7.14
CA SER A 26 -0.26 13.22 7.47
C SER A 26 -1.11 14.45 7.78
N ALA A 27 -2.30 14.56 7.19
CA ALA A 27 -3.27 15.61 7.48
C ALA A 27 -4.19 15.30 8.68
N GLY A 28 -4.00 14.18 9.38
CA GLY A 28 -4.87 13.75 10.50
C GLY A 28 -6.29 13.35 10.07
N LYS A 29 -6.52 13.11 8.77
CA LYS A 29 -7.83 12.76 8.20
C LYS A 29 -8.05 11.26 8.05
N LEU A 30 -6.99 10.47 8.14
CA LEU A 30 -7.05 9.02 8.22
C LEU A 30 -6.67 8.62 9.66
N PRO A 31 -7.56 7.96 10.41
CA PRO A 31 -7.19 7.38 11.70
C PRO A 31 -6.10 6.32 11.51
N ASP A 32 -5.45 5.91 12.61
CA ASP A 32 -4.36 4.93 12.58
C ASP A 32 -4.89 3.50 12.34
N ILE A 33 -5.37 3.28 11.12
CA ILE A 33 -5.86 2.00 10.62
C ILE A 33 -4.72 1.35 9.82
N PRO A 34 -4.43 0.05 10.03
CA PRO A 34 -3.44 -0.69 9.26
C PRO A 34 -3.72 -0.65 7.75
N VAL A 35 -2.67 -0.41 6.96
CA VAL A 35 -2.70 -0.47 5.49
C VAL A 35 -1.79 -1.61 5.05
N TYR A 36 -2.28 -2.50 4.21
CA TYR A 36 -1.52 -3.62 3.64
C TYR A 36 -1.40 -3.44 2.12
N LEU A 37 -0.20 -3.65 1.58
CA LEU A 37 0.01 -3.82 0.15
C LEU A 37 0.24 -5.30 -0.12
N ASP A 38 -0.79 -5.96 -0.63
CA ASP A 38 -0.85 -7.40 -0.84
C ASP A 38 -0.71 -7.73 -2.33
N SER A 39 0.53 -7.58 -2.82
CA SER A 39 0.93 -7.97 -4.17
C SER A 39 2.45 -7.88 -4.32
N PRO A 40 3.15 -9.01 -4.53
CA PRO A 40 4.59 -9.01 -4.81
C PRO A 40 4.99 -8.07 -5.95
N MET A 41 4.15 -7.97 -6.99
CA MET A 41 4.39 -7.06 -8.11
C MET A 41 4.28 -5.60 -7.70
N ALA A 42 3.30 -5.24 -6.87
CA ALA A 42 3.15 -3.85 -6.42
C ALA A 42 4.26 -3.44 -5.45
N ILE A 43 4.75 -4.39 -4.65
CA ILE A 43 5.91 -4.20 -3.78
C ILE A 43 7.14 -3.90 -4.64
N ASN A 44 7.47 -4.77 -5.60
CA ASN A 44 8.60 -4.57 -6.50
C ASN A 44 8.51 -3.25 -7.28
N ALA A 45 7.31 -2.86 -7.73
CA ALA A 45 7.11 -1.58 -8.42
C ALA A 45 7.32 -0.36 -7.49
N SER A 46 7.02 -0.50 -6.19
CA SER A 46 7.30 0.54 -5.19
C SER A 46 8.79 0.67 -4.86
N GLU A 47 9.53 -0.45 -4.89
CA GLU A 47 11.00 -0.45 -4.78
C GLU A 47 11.66 0.20 -6.02
N LEU A 48 11.14 -0.10 -7.22
CA LEU A 48 11.61 0.52 -8.46
C LEU A 48 11.40 2.04 -8.47
N LEU A 49 10.27 2.50 -7.94
CA LEU A 49 9.98 3.93 -7.79
C LEU A 49 11.09 4.61 -6.97
N GLY A 50 11.47 4.05 -5.82
CA GLY A 50 12.55 4.58 -4.98
C GLY A 50 13.95 4.52 -5.60
N THR A 51 14.17 3.55 -6.50
CA THR A 51 15.42 3.41 -7.26
C THR A 51 15.53 4.47 -8.35
N HIS A 52 14.43 4.80 -9.02
CA HIS A 52 14.37 5.70 -10.17
C HIS A 52 13.83 7.09 -9.80
N ARG A 53 14.40 7.70 -8.74
CA ARG A 53 13.88 8.97 -8.19
C ARG A 53 13.82 10.12 -9.19
N LYS A 54 14.68 10.09 -10.21
CA LYS A 54 14.77 11.13 -11.25
C LYS A 54 13.61 11.08 -12.25
N ASP A 55 12.90 9.95 -12.32
CA ASP A 55 11.84 9.71 -13.31
C ASP A 55 10.45 10.10 -12.78
N HIS A 56 10.37 10.62 -11.56
CA HIS A 56 9.13 11.03 -10.92
C HIS A 56 9.30 12.27 -10.05
N ARG A 57 8.17 12.81 -9.54
CA ARG A 57 8.13 14.09 -8.80
C ARG A 57 8.08 13.96 -7.27
N LEU A 58 8.09 12.73 -6.73
CA LEU A 58 8.11 12.52 -5.28
C LEU A 58 9.45 12.96 -4.69
N THR A 59 9.40 13.72 -3.60
CA THR A 59 10.59 13.99 -2.79
C THR A 59 10.95 12.73 -1.98
N PRO A 60 12.19 12.62 -1.47
CA PRO A 60 12.58 11.50 -0.59
C PRO A 60 11.64 11.33 0.60
N GLU A 61 11.24 12.43 1.25
CA GLU A 61 10.37 12.41 2.43
C GLU A 61 8.98 11.88 2.09
N VAL A 62 8.44 12.26 0.93
CA VAL A 62 7.14 11.76 0.44
C VAL A 62 7.23 10.27 0.13
N TYR A 63 8.28 9.84 -0.57
CA TYR A 63 8.49 8.43 -0.93
C TYR A 63 8.63 7.56 0.32
N GLU A 64 9.50 7.95 1.25
CA GLU A 64 9.73 7.23 2.50
C GLU A 64 8.46 7.20 3.35
N GLY A 65 7.73 8.32 3.44
CA GLY A 65 6.48 8.41 4.15
C GLY A 65 5.39 7.50 3.59
N MET A 66 5.19 7.47 2.27
CA MET A 66 4.23 6.57 1.64
C MET A 66 4.66 5.10 1.68
N CYS A 67 5.95 4.80 1.81
CA CYS A 67 6.42 3.43 1.98
C CYS A 67 6.23 2.94 3.43
N ALA A 68 6.52 3.80 4.41
CA ALA A 68 6.39 3.49 5.83
C ALA A 68 4.95 3.31 6.30
N MET A 69 3.97 3.75 5.51
CA MET A 69 2.56 3.70 5.90
C MET A 69 1.94 2.30 5.85
N ALA A 70 2.53 1.39 5.08
CA ALA A 70 1.93 0.13 4.70
C ALA A 70 2.81 -1.06 5.11
N ALA A 71 2.17 -2.13 5.55
CA ALA A 71 2.80 -3.42 5.68
C ALA A 71 2.78 -4.13 4.32
N TYR A 72 3.90 -4.71 3.93
CA TYR A 72 4.08 -5.36 2.64
C TYR A 72 3.96 -6.87 2.79
N THR A 73 3.06 -7.46 2.02
CA THR A 73 2.77 -8.90 2.11
C THR A 73 3.14 -9.59 0.80
N ARG A 74 4.04 -10.57 0.91
CA ARG A 74 4.53 -11.36 -0.25
C ARG A 74 3.99 -12.79 -0.24
N GLU A 75 3.73 -13.35 0.94
CA GLU A 75 3.36 -14.75 1.11
C GLU A 75 1.84 -14.96 1.18
N ALA A 76 1.36 -16.04 0.55
CA ALA A 76 -0.07 -16.37 0.51
C ALA A 76 -0.66 -16.64 1.91
N ASP A 77 0.11 -17.28 2.80
CA ASP A 77 -0.32 -17.55 4.17
C ASP A 77 -0.47 -16.27 5.00
N GLU A 78 0.38 -15.26 4.77
CA GLU A 78 0.27 -13.96 5.41
C GLU A 78 -0.96 -13.19 4.89
N SER A 79 -1.17 -13.20 3.57
CA SER A 79 -2.36 -12.62 2.92
C SER A 79 -3.65 -13.22 3.49
N ARG A 80 -3.67 -14.55 3.69
CA ARG A 80 -4.80 -15.25 4.30
C ARG A 80 -5.04 -14.81 5.74
N LYS A 81 -4.00 -14.72 6.57
CA LYS A 81 -4.12 -14.20 7.96
C LYS A 81 -4.64 -12.77 8.01
N ILE A 82 -4.19 -11.92 7.08
CA ILE A 82 -4.68 -10.54 6.95
C ILE A 82 -6.16 -10.54 6.58
N SER A 83 -6.57 -11.39 5.64
CA SER A 83 -7.97 -11.49 5.20
C SER A 83 -8.90 -12.01 6.28
N GLU A 84 -8.44 -12.99 7.08
CA GLU A 84 -9.23 -13.64 8.14
C GLU A 84 -9.32 -12.80 9.43
N SER A 85 -8.38 -11.88 9.69
CA SER A 85 -8.41 -11.07 10.90
C SER A 85 -9.60 -10.07 10.90
N PRO A 86 -10.37 -9.98 12.00
CA PRO A 86 -11.57 -9.13 12.08
C PRO A 86 -11.27 -7.65 12.33
N GLU A 87 -10.00 -7.28 12.52
CA GLU A 87 -9.61 -5.89 12.78
C GLU A 87 -9.90 -5.00 11.57
N PRO A 88 -10.35 -3.75 11.76
CA PRO A 88 -10.51 -2.80 10.65
C PRO A 88 -9.16 -2.56 9.97
N LYS A 89 -9.11 -2.69 8.64
CA LYS A 89 -7.88 -2.52 7.85
C LYS A 89 -8.19 -2.09 6.43
N ILE A 90 -7.17 -1.56 5.75
CA ILE A 90 -7.19 -1.28 4.31
C ILE A 90 -6.24 -2.26 3.64
N VAL A 91 -6.71 -2.99 2.63
CA VAL A 91 -5.89 -3.91 1.82
C VAL A 91 -5.88 -3.42 0.39
N ILE A 92 -4.72 -2.98 -0.10
CA ILE A 92 -4.49 -2.70 -1.51
C ILE A 92 -4.04 -4.01 -2.15
N SER A 93 -4.95 -4.67 -2.84
CA SER A 93 -4.67 -5.90 -3.57
C SER A 93 -4.41 -5.57 -5.03
N ALA A 94 -3.27 -5.97 -5.56
CA ALA A 94 -3.00 -5.81 -6.98
C ALA A 94 -3.25 -7.13 -7.71
N SER A 95 -4.23 -7.12 -8.61
CA SER A 95 -4.89 -8.29 -9.18
C SER A 95 -3.98 -9.50 -9.46
N GLY A 96 -4.35 -10.64 -8.90
CA GLY A 96 -3.75 -11.94 -9.18
C GLY A 96 -4.23 -13.10 -8.28
N MET A 97 -4.85 -12.81 -7.13
CA MET A 97 -5.48 -13.84 -6.27
C MET A 97 -6.87 -13.38 -5.81
N ALA A 98 -7.78 -13.18 -6.77
CA ALA A 98 -9.22 -13.18 -6.50
C ALA A 98 -9.75 -14.60 -6.69
#